data_AF-A0A496N2U7-F1
#
_entry.id   AF-A0A496N2U7-F1
#
_cell.length_a   1.000
_cell.length_b   1.000
_cell.length_c   1.000
_cell.angle_alpha   90.00
_cell.angle_beta   90.00
_cell.angle_gamma   90.00
#
_symmetry.space_group_name_H-M   'P 1'
#
loop_
_entity.id
_entity.type
_entity.pdbx_description
1 polymer ?
#
loop_
_entity_poly.entity_id
_entity_poly.type
_entity_poly.pdbx_seq_one_letter_code
_entity_poly.pdbx_strand_id
1 'polypeptide(L)'
;MSNLTKEQKTAIKVFIPIVVFGIYALSVCVLIAMLSDLGNGNVFTKLNNAIQFIQSRYSLTLPFKAIGQGFILEPILAFLMTTIFLVFVGFALHIGAKQAKKQREIFGKAEWSGEAEIRKNGLRDTKGIIVGKDNKGKFLIFGGQQFASVGAPTRSGKGVGIVIP
;
A
#
# COMPACT_ATOMS: atom_id res chain seq x y z
N MET A 1 4.05 -13.44 38.90
CA MET A 1 3.56 -14.83 38.65
C MET A 1 3.60 -15.73 39.91
N SER A 2 3.58 -15.18 41.14
CA SER A 2 3.74 -15.98 42.37
C SER A 2 2.45 -16.55 42.96
N ASN A 3 1.26 -16.08 42.56
CA ASN A 3 -0.04 -16.49 43.14
C ASN A 3 -1.00 -17.14 42.12
N LEU A 4 -0.51 -18.06 41.28
CA LEU A 4 -1.37 -18.86 40.39
C LEU A 4 -1.49 -20.30 40.92
N THR A 5 -2.73 -20.81 41.00
CA THR A 5 -3.00 -22.20 41.41
C THR A 5 -2.40 -23.18 40.39
N LYS A 6 -2.11 -24.42 40.82
CA LYS A 6 -1.48 -25.44 39.95
C LYS A 6 -2.27 -25.67 38.66
N GLU A 7 -3.60 -25.63 38.73
CA GLU A 7 -4.49 -25.76 37.58
C GLU A 7 -4.37 -24.59 36.60
N GLN A 8 -4.30 -23.34 37.10
CA GLN A 8 -4.09 -22.16 36.26
C GLN A 8 -2.74 -22.20 35.54
N LYS A 9 -1.68 -22.68 36.21
CA LYS A 9 -0.36 -22.84 35.58
C LYS A 9 -0.38 -23.89 34.46
N THR A 10 -1.13 -24.97 34.62
CA THR A 10 -1.29 -26.01 33.59
C THR A 10 -2.16 -25.51 32.43
N ALA A 11 -3.25 -24.81 32.72
CA ALA A 11 -4.10 -24.20 31.70
C ALA A 11 -3.33 -23.17 30.85
N ILE A 12 -2.53 -22.31 31.49
CA ILE A 12 -1.68 -21.33 30.78
C ILE A 12 -0.66 -22.02 29.88
N LYS A 13 -0.05 -23.12 30.33
CA LYS A 13 0.92 -23.89 29.52
C LYS A 13 0.30 -24.49 28.25
N VAL A 14 -0.99 -24.85 28.27
CA VAL A 14 -1.70 -25.41 27.12
C VAL A 14 -2.30 -24.31 26.25
N PHE A 15 -2.79 -23.24 26.86
CA PHE A 15 -3.49 -22.16 26.15
C PHE A 15 -2.54 -21.27 25.33
N ILE A 16 -1.36 -20.93 25.86
CA ILE A 16 -0.36 -20.12 25.16
C ILE A 16 0.03 -20.71 23.79
N PRO A 17 0.43 -21.99 23.65
CA PRO A 17 0.82 -22.53 22.35
C PRO A 17 -0.34 -22.58 21.35
N ILE A 18 -1.58 -22.79 21.80
CA ILE A 18 -2.77 -22.75 20.94
C ILE A 18 -2.99 -21.33 20.39
N VAL A 19 -2.88 -20.31 21.23
CA VAL A 19 -3.01 -18.91 20.80
C VAL A 19 -1.89 -18.51 19.85
N VAL A 20 -0.64 -18.88 20.14
CA VAL A 20 0.51 -18.62 19.25
C VAL A 20 0.34 -19.31 17.90
N PHE A 21 -0.14 -20.55 17.88
CA PHE A 21 -0.45 -21.27 16.64
C PHE A 21 -1.57 -20.57 15.85
N GLY A 22 -2.62 -20.09 16.53
CA GLY A 22 -3.70 -19.33 15.91
C GLY A 22 -3.21 -18.02 15.28
N ILE A 23 -2.35 -17.27 15.97
CA ILE A 23 -1.73 -16.03 15.45
C ILE A 23 -0.84 -16.34 14.23
N TYR A 24 -0.03 -17.41 14.31
CA TYR A 24 0.80 -17.84 13.19
C TYR A 24 -0.05 -18.21 11.97
N ALA A 25 -1.09 -19.03 12.15
CA ALA A 25 -2.01 -19.41 11.07
C ALA A 25 -2.70 -18.20 10.44
N LEU A 26 -3.17 -17.25 11.26
CA LEU A 26 -3.76 -16.00 10.79
C LEU A 26 -2.76 -15.18 9.96
N SER A 27 -1.51 -15.07 10.40
CA SER A 27 -0.47 -14.33 9.69
C SER A 27 -0.14 -14.92 8.31
N VAL A 28 -0.12 -16.26 8.22
CA VAL A 28 0.09 -16.97 6.95
C VAL A 28 -1.09 -16.76 6.01
N CYS A 29 -2.34 -16.79 6.51
CA CYS A 29 -3.52 -16.47 5.72
C CYS A 29 -3.47 -15.02 5.18
N VAL A 30 -3.07 -14.04 6.00
CA VAL A 30 -2.91 -12.64 5.58
C VAL A 30 -1.84 -12.52 4.49
N LEU A 31 -0.70 -13.20 4.65
CA LEU A 31 0.36 -13.20 3.64
C LEU A 31 -0.12 -13.80 2.31
N ILE A 32 -0.85 -14.92 2.34
CA ILE A 32 -1.40 -15.54 1.13
C ILE A 32 -2.40 -14.59 0.44
N ALA A 33 -3.27 -13.92 1.20
CA ALA A 33 -4.19 -12.92 0.67
C ALA A 33 -3.48 -11.69 0.08
N MET A 34 -2.35 -11.28 0.65
CA MET A 34 -1.53 -10.20 0.08
C MET A 34 -0.80 -10.63 -1.21
N LEU A 35 -0.40 -11.90 -1.29
CA LEU A 35 0.28 -12.47 -2.46
C LEU A 35 -0.68 -12.87 -3.58
N SER A 36 -1.97 -13.07 -3.31
CA SER A 36 -2.95 -13.39 -4.36
C SER A 36 -3.10 -12.28 -5.39
N ASP A 37 -2.89 -11.02 -4.99
CA ASP A 37 -2.92 -9.87 -5.89
C ASP A 37 -1.70 -9.82 -6.85
N LEU A 38 -0.65 -10.58 -6.56
CA LEU A 38 0.64 -10.51 -7.27
C LEU A 38 0.75 -11.50 -8.44
N GLY A 39 -0.24 -12.37 -8.64
CA GLY A 39 -0.07 -13.56 -9.47
C GLY A 39 -1.23 -13.88 -10.40
N ASN A 40 -1.03 -13.73 -11.71
CA ASN A 40 -1.98 -14.17 -12.74
C ASN A 40 -1.89 -15.70 -12.96
N GLY A 41 -2.32 -16.50 -11.97
CA GLY A 41 -2.34 -17.96 -12.05
C GLY A 41 -3.08 -18.60 -10.86
N ASN A 42 -3.54 -19.84 -11.03
CA ASN A 42 -4.36 -20.54 -10.04
C ASN A 42 -3.64 -20.59 -8.67
N VAL A 43 -4.23 -19.95 -7.65
CA VAL A 43 -3.71 -19.88 -6.26
C VAL A 43 -3.38 -21.27 -5.73
N PHE A 44 -4.16 -22.26 -6.14
CA PHE A 44 -4.05 -23.66 -5.73
C PHE A 44 -2.71 -24.31 -6.11
N THR A 45 -2.19 -24.06 -7.32
CA THR A 45 -0.91 -24.65 -7.76
C THR A 45 0.29 -24.00 -7.08
N LYS A 46 0.22 -22.69 -6.80
CA LYS A 46 1.27 -21.99 -6.03
C LYS A 46 1.33 -22.47 -4.59
N LEU A 47 0.17 -22.66 -3.96
CA LEU A 47 0.06 -23.16 -2.59
C LEU A 47 0.64 -24.58 -2.46
N ASN A 48 0.29 -25.47 -3.39
CA ASN A 48 0.80 -26.84 -3.39
C ASN A 48 2.34 -26.88 -3.53
N ASN A 49 2.91 -26.09 -4.43
CA ASN A 49 4.36 -26.01 -4.60
C ASN A 49 5.07 -25.42 -3.38
N ALA A 50 4.46 -24.43 -2.71
CA ALA A 50 4.99 -23.87 -1.48
C ALA A 50 4.99 -24.89 -0.33
N ILE A 51 3.90 -25.65 -0.16
CA ILE A 51 3.79 -26.71 0.85
C ILE A 51 4.88 -27.77 0.63
N GLN A 52 5.05 -28.24 -0.61
CA GLN A 52 6.09 -29.22 -0.96
C GLN A 52 7.51 -28.68 -0.69
N PHE A 53 7.76 -27.41 -1.02
CA PHE A 53 9.04 -26.77 -0.73
C PHE A 53 9.33 -26.70 0.76
N ILE A 54 8.36 -26.29 1.58
CA ILE A 54 8.49 -26.19 3.03
C ILE A 54 8.75 -27.58 3.63
N GLN A 55 7.99 -28.59 3.22
CA GLN A 55 8.18 -29.98 3.69
C GLN A 55 9.56 -30.53 3.31
N SER A 56 10.13 -30.12 2.17
CA SER A 56 11.46 -30.57 1.73
C SER A 56 12.61 -29.93 2.52
N ARG A 57 12.40 -28.75 3.11
CA ARG A 57 13.44 -27.95 3.78
C ARG A 57 13.30 -27.88 5.29
N TYR A 58 12.10 -28.08 5.83
CA TYR A 58 11.78 -27.93 7.23
C TYR A 58 10.95 -29.11 7.72
N SER A 59 11.40 -29.78 8.78
CA SER A 59 10.58 -30.78 9.45
C SER A 59 9.56 -30.09 10.35
N LEU A 60 8.29 -30.18 9.97
CA LEU A 60 7.15 -29.61 10.71
C LEU A 60 7.01 -30.15 12.15
N THR A 61 7.70 -31.25 12.48
CA THR A 61 7.63 -31.91 13.78
C THR A 61 8.61 -31.37 14.82
N LEU A 62 9.64 -30.61 14.41
CA LEU A 62 10.67 -30.07 15.30
C LEU A 62 10.11 -29.20 16.44
N PRO A 63 9.18 -28.25 16.20
CA PRO A 63 8.64 -27.41 17.26
C PRO A 63 7.87 -28.23 18.30
N PHE A 64 7.10 -29.22 17.84
CA PHE A 64 6.34 -30.11 18.71
C PHE A 64 7.27 -31.00 19.55
N LYS A 65 8.38 -31.48 18.97
CA LYS A 65 9.40 -32.25 19.68
C LYS A 65 10.12 -31.39 20.73
N ALA A 66 10.41 -30.12 20.43
CA ALA A 66 11.03 -29.18 21.36
C ALA A 66 10.12 -28.85 22.56
N ILE A 67 8.82 -28.66 22.30
CA ILE A 67 7.81 -28.46 23.35
C ILE A 67 7.70 -29.70 24.26
N GLY A 68 7.70 -30.90 23.66
CA GLY A 68 7.68 -32.17 24.40
C GLY A 68 8.91 -32.42 25.27
N GLN A 69 10.05 -31.78 24.94
CA GLN A 69 11.30 -31.84 25.70
C GLN A 69 11.44 -30.72 26.75
N GLY A 70 10.41 -29.88 26.93
CA GLY A 70 10.39 -28.81 27.94
C GLY A 70 10.98 -27.46 27.49
N PHE A 71 11.46 -27.36 26.25
CA PHE A 71 11.92 -26.10 25.66
C PHE A 71 10.72 -25.31 25.13
N ILE A 72 10.02 -24.60 26.03
CA ILE A 72 8.78 -23.87 25.68
C ILE A 72 9.08 -22.47 25.13
N LEU A 73 10.13 -21.80 25.60
CA LEU A 73 10.43 -20.41 25.23
C LEU A 73 11.01 -20.27 23.81
N GLU A 74 11.93 -21.16 23.44
CA GLU A 74 12.59 -21.19 22.12
C GLU A 74 11.60 -21.26 20.94
N PRO A 75 10.65 -22.21 20.89
CA PRO A 75 9.68 -22.26 19.80
C PRO A 75 8.77 -21.04 19.79
N ILE A 76 8.35 -20.51 20.95
CA ILE A 76 7.49 -19.31 21.01
C ILE A 76 8.21 -18.10 20.40
N LEU A 77 9.49 -17.90 20.74
CA LEU A 77 10.28 -16.80 20.19
C LEU A 77 10.46 -16.95 18.67
N ALA A 78 10.76 -18.16 18.20
CA ALA A 78 10.88 -18.45 16.78
C ALA A 78 9.56 -18.19 16.02
N PHE A 79 8.41 -18.59 16.57
CA PHE A 79 7.09 -18.30 15.99
C PHE A 79 6.80 -16.79 15.93
N LEU A 80 7.14 -16.03 16.98
CA LEU A 80 6.97 -14.58 16.98
C LEU A 80 7.85 -13.89 15.93
N MET A 81 9.13 -14.23 15.88
CA MET A 81 10.09 -13.64 14.94
C MET A 81 9.72 -13.94 13.49
N THR A 82 9.34 -15.19 13.20
CA THR A 82 8.90 -15.60 11.86
C THR A 82 7.61 -14.90 11.45
N THR A 83 6.64 -14.75 12.36
CA THR A 83 5.39 -14.03 12.10
C THR A 83 5.66 -12.56 11.72
N ILE A 84 6.48 -11.86 12.50
CA ILE A 84 6.84 -10.46 12.24
C ILE A 84 7.55 -10.32 10.90
N PHE A 85 8.50 -11.22 10.61
CA PHE A 85 9.23 -11.23 9.34
C PHE A 85 8.30 -11.44 8.14
N LEU A 86 7.37 -12.39 8.22
CA LEU A 86 6.42 -12.66 7.14
C LEU A 86 5.47 -11.47 6.89
N VAL A 87 4.98 -10.82 7.94
CA VAL A 87 4.15 -9.61 7.81
C VAL A 87 4.93 -8.48 7.15
N PHE A 88 6.18 -8.27 7.56
CA PHE A 88 7.03 -7.23 6.98
C PHE A 88 7.31 -7.48 5.48
N VAL A 89 7.67 -8.72 5.13
CA VAL A 89 7.91 -9.11 3.73
C VAL A 89 6.63 -8.97 2.90
N GLY A 90 5.49 -9.44 3.42
CA GLY A 90 4.20 -9.29 2.74
C GLY A 90 3.82 -7.84 2.49
N PHE A 91 4.02 -6.97 3.48
CA PHE A 91 3.76 -5.54 3.37
C PHE A 91 4.68 -4.85 2.35
N ALA A 92 5.99 -5.16 2.39
CA ALA A 92 6.96 -4.61 1.44
C ALA A 92 6.64 -5.02 -0.01
N LEU A 93 6.31 -6.30 -0.22
CA LEU A 93 5.88 -6.79 -1.54
C LEU A 93 4.58 -6.14 -2.01
N HIS A 94 3.61 -5.92 -1.12
CA HIS A 94 2.35 -5.27 -1.46
C HIS A 94 2.53 -3.81 -1.91
N ILE A 95 3.38 -3.04 -1.23
CA ILE A 95 3.72 -1.66 -1.64
C ILE A 95 4.45 -1.68 -2.99
N GLY A 96 5.46 -2.53 -3.14
CA GLY A 96 6.22 -2.65 -4.38
C GLY A 96 5.32 -3.03 -5.57
N ALA A 97 4.39 -3.96 -5.35
CA ALA A 97 3.41 -4.39 -6.34
C ALA A 97 2.48 -3.25 -6.78
N LYS A 98 1.93 -2.47 -5.84
CA LYS A 98 1.07 -1.32 -6.15
C LYS A 98 1.83 -0.26 -6.96
N GLN A 99 3.09 -0.03 -6.63
CA GLN A 99 3.92 0.93 -7.35
C GLN A 99 4.27 0.45 -8.76
N ALA A 100 4.54 -0.85 -8.94
CA ALA A 100 4.79 -1.45 -10.25
C ALA A 100 3.52 -1.48 -11.13
N LYS A 101 2.34 -1.64 -10.53
CA LYS A 101 1.05 -1.65 -11.22
C LYS A 101 0.55 -0.24 -11.58
N LYS A 102 1.26 0.83 -11.22
CA LYS A 102 0.95 2.18 -11.69
C LYS A 102 1.15 2.19 -13.22
N GLN A 103 0.06 1.93 -13.93
CA GLN A 103 0.06 1.86 -15.39
C GLN A 103 0.62 3.17 -15.93
N ARG A 104 1.70 3.04 -16.69
CA ARG A 104 2.29 4.16 -17.39
C ARG A 104 1.34 4.48 -18.54
N GLU A 105 0.59 5.57 -18.39
CA GLU A 105 -0.40 5.96 -19.40
C GLU A 105 0.32 6.33 -20.69
N ILE A 106 0.03 5.56 -21.75
CA ILE A 106 0.80 5.54 -23.00
C ILE A 106 0.68 6.86 -23.77
N PHE A 107 -0.43 7.57 -23.59
CA PHE A 107 -0.75 8.83 -24.27
C PHE A 107 -0.73 10.06 -23.33
N GLY A 108 -0.27 9.87 -22.10
CA GLY A 108 -0.41 10.87 -21.04
C GLY A 108 -1.81 10.91 -20.45
N LYS A 109 -1.89 11.37 -19.19
CA LYS A 109 -3.14 11.52 -18.46
C LYS A 109 -3.69 12.91 -18.65
N ALA A 110 -4.91 13.03 -19.18
CA ALA A 110 -5.64 14.29 -19.14
C ALA A 110 -6.39 14.38 -17.80
N GLU A 111 -5.88 15.17 -16.88
CA GLU A 111 -6.52 15.45 -15.59
C GLU A 111 -6.48 16.95 -15.31
N TRP A 112 -7.46 17.44 -14.55
CA TRP A 112 -7.46 18.82 -14.09
C TRP A 112 -6.31 19.07 -13.13
N SER A 113 -5.50 20.08 -13.41
CA SER A 113 -4.39 20.45 -12.55
C SER A 113 -4.83 20.90 -11.17
N GLY A 114 -4.12 20.41 -10.15
CA GLY A 114 -4.27 20.86 -8.77
C GLY A 114 -3.56 22.21 -8.52
N GLU A 115 -3.80 22.82 -7.36
CA GLU A 115 -3.20 24.12 -6.98
C GLU A 115 -1.66 24.14 -7.08
N ALA A 116 -1.00 23.05 -6.68
CA ALA A 116 0.46 22.96 -6.75
C ALA A 116 0.98 23.00 -8.20
N GLU A 117 0.26 22.34 -9.11
CA GLU A 117 0.61 22.29 -10.53
C GLU A 117 0.28 23.61 -11.23
N ILE A 118 -0.86 24.24 -10.89
CA ILE A 118 -1.23 25.60 -11.32
C ILE A 118 -0.13 26.61 -10.96
N ARG A 119 0.37 26.57 -9.72
CA ARG A 119 1.47 27.42 -9.25
C ARG A 119 2.77 27.12 -9.97
N LYS A 120 3.11 25.84 -10.12
CA LYS A 120 4.32 25.40 -10.83
C LYS A 120 4.34 25.88 -12.29
N ASN A 121 3.17 25.93 -12.94
CA ASN A 121 3.00 26.41 -14.31
C ASN A 121 2.84 27.94 -14.40
N GLY A 122 3.00 28.70 -13.31
CA GLY A 122 2.98 30.16 -13.35
C GLY A 122 1.61 30.79 -13.59
N LEU A 123 0.52 30.06 -13.34
CA LEU A 123 -0.87 30.55 -13.49
C LEU A 123 -1.43 31.17 -12.20
N ARG A 124 -0.55 31.53 -11.27
CA ARG A 124 -0.91 32.07 -9.94
C ARG A 124 -0.07 33.27 -9.56
N ASP A 125 0.35 34.04 -10.55
CA ASP A 125 1.13 35.25 -10.32
C ASP A 125 0.27 36.35 -9.67
N THR A 126 0.92 37.34 -9.11
CA THR A 126 0.30 38.54 -8.53
C THR A 126 -0.04 39.59 -9.59
N LYS A 127 0.68 39.59 -10.71
CA LYS A 127 0.51 40.52 -11.84
C LYS A 127 0.57 39.74 -13.15
N GLY A 128 -0.23 40.14 -14.13
CA GLY A 128 -0.25 39.49 -15.43
C GLY A 128 -1.63 39.48 -16.08
N ILE A 129 -1.79 38.62 -17.08
CA ILE A 129 -3.05 38.46 -17.81
C ILE A 129 -3.94 37.47 -17.07
N ILE A 130 -5.18 37.88 -16.77
CA ILE A 130 -6.19 36.97 -16.24
C ILE A 130 -6.74 36.15 -17.41
N VAL A 131 -6.39 34.87 -17.46
CA VAL A 131 -6.80 33.97 -18.56
C VAL A 131 -8.06 33.17 -18.23
N GLY A 132 -8.49 33.17 -16.97
CA GLY A 132 -9.70 32.47 -16.55
C GLY A 132 -9.80 32.29 -15.04
N LYS A 133 -10.62 31.32 -14.63
CA LYS A 133 -10.79 30.89 -13.25
C LYS A 133 -10.69 29.38 -13.16
N ASP A 134 -10.15 28.88 -12.06
CA ASP A 134 -10.23 27.45 -11.75
C ASP A 134 -11.64 27.05 -11.28
N ASN A 135 -11.84 25.75 -11.06
CA ASN A 135 -13.09 25.19 -10.54
C ASN A 135 -13.49 25.69 -9.14
N LYS A 136 -12.56 26.31 -8.39
CA LYS A 136 -12.79 26.92 -7.08
C LYS A 136 -13.08 28.43 -7.19
N GLY A 137 -13.16 28.96 -8.42
CA GLY A 137 -13.44 30.37 -8.69
C GLY A 137 -12.24 31.30 -8.53
N LYS A 138 -11.03 30.78 -8.29
CA LYS A 138 -9.81 31.59 -8.15
C LYS A 138 -9.24 31.93 -9.52
N PHE A 139 -8.79 33.17 -9.70
CA PHE A 139 -8.23 33.64 -10.96
C PHE A 139 -6.95 32.90 -11.35
N LEU A 140 -6.83 32.57 -12.63
CA LEU A 140 -5.62 32.09 -13.27
C LEU A 140 -4.91 33.31 -13.86
N ILE A 141 -3.81 33.71 -13.22
CA ILE A 141 -3.05 34.91 -13.56
C ILE A 141 -1.74 34.44 -14.19
N PHE A 142 -1.62 34.66 -15.49
CA PHE A 142 -0.42 34.36 -16.26
C PHE A 142 0.53 35.55 -16.19
N GLY A 143 1.60 35.43 -15.39
CA GLY A 143 2.55 36.50 -15.13
C GLY A 143 3.72 36.65 -16.12
N GLY A 144 3.79 35.80 -17.15
CA GLY A 144 4.86 35.85 -18.15
C GLY A 144 4.78 37.06 -19.09
N GLN A 145 5.94 37.50 -19.60
CA GLN A 145 6.06 38.57 -20.60
C GLN A 145 5.77 38.05 -22.01
N GLN A 146 4.51 37.83 -22.39
CA GLN A 146 4.18 37.30 -23.72
C GLN A 146 2.84 37.82 -24.24
N PHE A 147 2.84 38.23 -25.50
CA PHE A 147 1.63 38.55 -26.26
C PHE A 147 0.65 37.38 -26.21
N ALA A 148 -0.62 37.67 -25.91
CA ALA A 148 -1.69 36.68 -25.97
C ALA A 148 -2.46 36.83 -27.28
N SER A 149 -2.72 35.71 -27.96
CA SER A 149 -3.62 35.66 -29.13
C SER A 149 -4.93 35.02 -28.72
N VAL A 150 -6.05 35.69 -29.00
CA VAL A 150 -7.39 35.19 -28.66
C VAL A 150 -8.05 34.61 -29.90
N GLY A 151 -8.08 33.27 -29.96
CA GLY A 151 -8.85 32.52 -30.94
C GLY A 151 -10.27 32.25 -30.43
N ALA A 152 -11.28 32.71 -31.14
CA ALA A 152 -12.68 32.33 -30.92
C ALA A 152 -13.46 32.41 -32.25
N PRO A 153 -14.64 31.79 -32.37
CA PRO A 153 -15.51 31.93 -33.56
C PRO A 153 -16.00 33.38 -33.80
N THR A 154 -16.63 33.65 -34.94
CA THR A 154 -17.26 34.96 -35.19
C THR A 154 -18.43 35.16 -34.22
N ARG A 155 -18.71 36.42 -33.84
CA ARG A 155 -19.79 36.79 -32.89
C ARG A 155 -19.69 36.17 -31.47
N SER A 156 -18.56 35.57 -31.09
CA SER A 156 -18.34 34.99 -29.74
C SER A 156 -17.91 36.00 -28.68
N GLY A 157 -17.92 37.30 -28.99
CA GLY A 157 -17.58 38.34 -28.03
C GLY A 157 -16.09 38.59 -27.82
N LYS A 158 -15.20 38.21 -28.76
CA LYS A 158 -13.74 38.50 -28.66
C LYS A 158 -13.42 39.96 -28.33
N GLY A 159 -14.15 40.91 -28.93
CA GLY A 159 -13.94 42.35 -28.71
C GLY A 159 -14.50 42.90 -27.40
N VAL A 160 -15.38 42.16 -26.71
CA VAL A 160 -15.94 42.55 -25.40
C VAL A 160 -15.38 41.72 -24.24
N GLY A 161 -14.79 40.56 -24.54
CA GLY A 161 -14.15 39.69 -23.56
C GLY A 161 -12.70 40.06 -23.23
N ILE A 162 -12.07 40.91 -24.05
CA ILE A 162 -10.74 41.49 -23.77
C ILE A 162 -10.96 42.87 -23.18
N VAL A 163 -10.49 43.08 -21.95
CA VAL A 163 -10.51 44.38 -21.28
C VAL A 163 -9.07 44.79 -21.01
N ILE A 164 -8.66 45.94 -21.57
CA ILE A 164 -7.39 46.59 -21.28
C ILE A 164 -7.74 47.83 -20.46
N PRO A 165 -7.44 47.86 -19.15
CA PRO A 165 -7.68 49.03 -18.31
C PRO A 165 -6.75 50.19 -18.65
#